data_AF-A0A1M6NUK8-F1
#
_entry.id   AF-A0A1M6NUK8-F1
#
_cell.length_a   1.000
_cell.length_b   1.000
_cell.length_c   1.000
_cell.angle_alpha   90.00
_cell.angle_beta   90.00
_cell.angle_gamma   90.00
#
_symmetry.space_group_name_H-M   'P 1'
#
loop_
_entity.id
_entity.type
_entity.pdbx_description
1 polymer ?
#
loop_
_entity_poly.entity_id
_entity_poly.type
_entity_poly.pdbx_seq_one_letter_code
_entity_poly.pdbx_strand_id
1 'polypeptide(L)'
;MNQESPENNIVVSDGMRTEEAESKESESIQVTQQNELVYSLITEVDTNLQEVVESFVEASSKAEEGNQVINKGINQMTAIRENFMSVIEAIQVLEVKSKGIMNIVEMITRIAKQTNLLALNAAIEAARAGEQGRGFTVVAGEVRKLAEQSSDAAKEIGELIYSIQAEINHTGEIINVVNNDVELGQSQITIAGEAFNSIFDNIEDVSNQVMNLSASMEKVFSVIKNVRVII
;
A
#
# COMPACT_ATOMS: atom_id res chain seq x y z
N MET A 1 -91.61 56.07 -17.24
CA MET A 1 -90.35 56.12 -18.02
C MET A 1 -89.38 55.15 -17.36
N ASN A 2 -89.03 54.11 -18.12
CA ASN A 2 -88.05 53.04 -17.88
C ASN A 2 -88.20 52.20 -16.60
N GLN A 3 -89.06 51.18 -16.71
CA GLN A 3 -88.82 49.89 -16.06
C GLN A 3 -87.56 49.30 -16.71
N GLU A 4 -86.44 49.24 -15.99
CA GLU A 4 -85.34 48.37 -16.39
C GLU A 4 -85.81 46.92 -16.23
N SER A 5 -85.86 46.19 -17.35
CA SER A 5 -86.31 44.81 -17.41
C SER A 5 -85.46 43.92 -16.48
N PRO A 6 -86.07 43.07 -15.62
CA PRO A 6 -85.35 42.08 -14.82
C PRO A 6 -84.58 41.04 -15.66
N GLU A 7 -84.89 40.92 -16.95
CA GLU A 7 -84.17 40.05 -17.90
C GLU A 7 -82.69 40.43 -18.08
N ASN A 8 -82.33 41.72 -18.00
CA ASN A 8 -80.94 42.14 -18.24
C ASN A 8 -80.00 41.77 -17.08
N ASN A 9 -80.53 41.63 -15.86
CA ASN A 9 -79.75 41.25 -14.67
C ASN A 9 -79.57 39.72 -14.56
N ILE A 10 -80.53 38.95 -15.10
CA ILE A 10 -80.47 37.47 -15.14
C ILE A 10 -79.46 37.02 -16.19
N VAL A 11 -79.44 37.64 -17.38
CA VAL A 11 -78.49 37.30 -18.45
C VAL A 11 -77.04 37.62 -18.07
N VAL A 12 -76.79 38.72 -17.35
CA VAL A 12 -75.46 39.05 -16.81
C VAL A 12 -75.03 38.06 -15.72
N SER A 13 -75.94 37.65 -14.84
CA SER A 13 -75.65 36.63 -13.82
C SER A 13 -75.38 35.25 -14.42
N ASP A 14 -76.08 34.85 -15.48
CA ASP A 14 -75.85 33.55 -16.15
C ASP A 14 -74.54 33.57 -16.97
N GLY A 15 -74.23 34.70 -17.64
CA GLY A 15 -72.96 34.90 -18.32
C GLY A 15 -71.76 34.85 -17.37
N MET A 16 -71.83 35.54 -16.23
CA MET A 16 -70.80 35.47 -15.18
C MET A 16 -70.62 34.07 -14.60
N ARG A 17 -71.70 33.32 -14.39
CA ARG A 17 -71.64 31.91 -13.91
C ARG A 17 -71.03 30.97 -14.95
N THR A 18 -71.23 31.26 -16.23
CA THR A 18 -70.65 30.47 -17.33
C THR A 18 -69.16 30.78 -17.47
N GLU A 19 -68.75 32.05 -17.41
CA GLU A 19 -67.33 32.44 -17.38
C GLU A 19 -66.60 31.89 -16.14
N GLU A 20 -67.22 31.91 -14.96
CA GLU A 20 -66.66 31.28 -13.75
C GLU A 20 -66.54 29.75 -13.87
N ALA A 21 -67.49 29.09 -14.53
CA ALA A 21 -67.45 27.65 -14.78
C ALA A 21 -66.35 27.27 -15.79
N GLU A 22 -66.25 28.02 -16.89
CA GLU A 22 -65.18 27.85 -17.90
C GLU A 22 -63.80 28.14 -17.31
N SER A 23 -63.67 29.15 -16.45
CA SER A 23 -62.43 29.45 -15.72
C SER A 23 -62.04 28.30 -14.78
N LYS A 24 -62.98 27.76 -14.00
CA LYS A 24 -62.74 26.62 -13.11
C LYS A 24 -62.40 25.34 -13.86
N GLU A 25 -63.02 25.11 -15.01
CA GLU A 25 -62.74 23.95 -15.86
C GLU A 25 -61.34 24.06 -16.49
N SER A 26 -60.96 25.25 -16.95
CA SER A 26 -59.60 25.54 -17.42
C SER A 26 -58.54 25.34 -16.32
N GLU A 27 -58.80 25.83 -15.10
CA GLU A 27 -57.93 25.61 -13.93
C GLU A 27 -57.81 24.11 -13.59
N SER A 28 -58.91 23.35 -13.63
CA SER A 28 -58.92 21.91 -13.38
C SER A 28 -58.10 21.12 -14.41
N ILE A 29 -58.23 21.47 -15.69
CA ILE A 29 -57.43 20.89 -16.78
C ILE A 29 -55.95 21.21 -16.56
N GLN A 30 -55.62 22.45 -16.19
CA GLN A 30 -54.24 22.87 -15.92
C GLN A 30 -53.62 22.13 -14.73
N VAL A 31 -54.36 21.97 -13.63
CA VAL A 31 -53.94 21.19 -12.46
C VAL A 31 -53.72 19.71 -12.83
N THR A 32 -54.60 19.13 -13.65
CA THR A 32 -54.46 17.75 -14.12
C THR A 32 -53.19 17.57 -14.96
N GLN A 33 -52.92 18.48 -15.91
CA GLN A 33 -51.70 18.46 -16.72
C GLN A 33 -50.43 18.61 -15.88
N GLN A 34 -50.46 19.50 -14.88
CA GLN A 34 -49.34 19.65 -13.94
C GLN A 34 -49.11 18.37 -13.13
N ASN A 35 -50.17 17.72 -12.64
CA ASN A 35 -50.05 16.47 -11.90
C ASN A 35 -49.47 15.33 -12.76
N GLU A 36 -49.88 15.19 -14.02
CA GLU A 36 -49.31 14.19 -14.95
C GLU A 36 -47.82 14.45 -15.21
N LEU A 37 -47.41 15.72 -15.34
CA LEU A 37 -45.99 16.09 -15.45
C LEU A 37 -45.21 15.70 -14.18
N VAL A 38 -45.75 15.99 -12.99
CA VAL A 38 -45.08 15.65 -11.72
C VAL A 38 -45.00 14.13 -11.53
N TYR A 39 -46.01 13.36 -11.98
CA TYR A 39 -45.94 11.90 -11.97
C TYR A 39 -44.79 11.35 -12.82
N SER A 40 -44.63 11.88 -14.04
CA SER A 40 -43.54 11.51 -14.92
C SER A 40 -42.19 11.79 -14.26
N LEU A 41 -42.03 12.98 -13.66
CA LEU A 41 -40.81 13.38 -12.97
C LEU A 41 -40.51 12.48 -11.75
N ILE A 42 -41.50 12.09 -10.96
CA ILE A 42 -41.30 11.17 -9.82
C ILE A 42 -40.85 9.79 -10.29
N THR A 43 -41.46 9.28 -11.37
CA THR A 43 -41.08 7.96 -11.92
C THR A 43 -39.65 7.98 -12.45
N GLU A 44 -39.24 9.07 -13.10
CA GLU A 44 -37.86 9.30 -13.54
C GLU A 44 -36.90 9.37 -12.35
N VAL A 45 -37.24 10.13 -11.31
CA VAL A 45 -36.43 10.19 -10.08
C VAL A 45 -36.32 8.83 -9.42
N ASP A 46 -37.39 8.05 -9.32
CA ASP A 46 -37.35 6.70 -8.72
C ASP A 46 -36.42 5.76 -9.48
N THR A 47 -36.46 5.82 -10.82
CA THR A 47 -35.57 5.04 -11.69
C THR A 47 -34.11 5.45 -11.46
N ASN A 48 -33.83 6.76 -11.43
CA ASN A 48 -32.49 7.28 -11.15
C ASN A 48 -32.00 6.88 -9.74
N LEU A 49 -32.88 6.84 -8.73
CA LEU A 49 -32.52 6.41 -7.39
C LEU A 49 -32.13 4.93 -7.37
N GLN A 50 -32.81 4.07 -8.11
CA GLN A 50 -32.47 2.65 -8.21
C GLN A 50 -31.07 2.46 -8.83
N GLU A 51 -30.75 3.18 -9.91
CA GLU A 51 -29.42 3.15 -10.53
C GLU A 51 -28.31 3.65 -9.59
N VAL A 52 -28.61 4.69 -8.81
CA VAL A 52 -27.70 5.24 -7.80
C VAL A 52 -27.46 4.23 -6.67
N VAL A 53 -28.49 3.54 -6.18
CA VAL A 53 -28.35 2.47 -5.17
C VAL A 53 -27.47 1.34 -5.69
N GLU A 54 -27.70 0.88 -6.93
CA GLU A 54 -26.86 -0.16 -7.55
C GLU A 54 -25.39 0.28 -7.62
N SER A 55 -25.15 1.53 -8.03
CA SER A 55 -23.80 2.12 -8.07
C SER A 55 -23.13 2.16 -6.70
N PHE A 56 -23.88 2.44 -5.62
CA PHE A 56 -23.34 2.40 -4.25
C PHE A 56 -23.02 1.00 -3.76
N VAL A 57 -23.86 0.01 -4.08
CA VAL A 57 -23.57 -1.39 -3.76
C VAL A 57 -22.27 -1.83 -4.43
N GLU A 58 -22.09 -1.51 -5.71
CA GLU A 58 -20.84 -1.80 -6.42
C GLU A 58 -19.65 -1.07 -5.81
N ALA A 59 -19.77 0.24 -5.54
CA ALA A 59 -18.70 1.03 -4.94
C ALA A 59 -18.31 0.51 -3.54
N SER A 60 -19.29 0.11 -2.73
CA SER A 60 -19.06 -0.46 -1.39
C SER A 60 -18.29 -1.77 -1.49
N SER A 61 -18.71 -2.66 -2.39
CA SER A 61 -18.00 -3.92 -2.68
C SER A 61 -16.56 -3.67 -3.12
N LYS A 62 -16.33 -2.67 -3.99
CA LYS A 62 -14.97 -2.31 -4.45
C LYS A 62 -14.11 -1.71 -3.35
N ALA A 63 -14.68 -0.90 -2.47
CA ALA A 63 -13.98 -0.36 -1.31
C ALA A 63 -13.58 -1.48 -0.33
N GLU A 64 -14.47 -2.44 -0.09
CA GLU A 64 -14.19 -3.60 0.76
C GLU A 64 -13.09 -4.49 0.14
N GLU A 65 -13.18 -4.81 -1.15
CA GLU A 65 -12.12 -5.51 -1.89
C GLU A 65 -10.77 -4.78 -1.77
N GLY A 66 -10.77 -3.45 -1.92
CA GLY A 66 -9.59 -2.61 -1.75
C GLY A 66 -8.98 -2.71 -0.35
N ASN A 67 -9.83 -2.63 0.68
CA ASN A 67 -9.41 -2.81 2.07
C ASN A 67 -8.80 -4.19 2.34
N GLN A 68 -9.35 -5.26 1.77
CA GLN A 68 -8.77 -6.60 1.88
C GLN A 68 -7.39 -6.68 1.22
N VAL A 69 -7.20 -6.04 0.06
CA VAL A 69 -5.90 -5.97 -0.62
C VAL A 69 -4.89 -5.18 0.22
N ILE A 70 -5.28 -4.05 0.81
CA ILE A 70 -4.41 -3.28 1.70
C ILE A 70 -4.00 -4.10 2.93
N ASN A 71 -4.94 -4.77 3.59
CA ASN A 71 -4.63 -5.61 4.75
C ASN A 71 -3.65 -6.75 4.42
N LYS A 72 -3.80 -7.38 3.24
CA LYS A 72 -2.82 -8.34 2.74
C LYS A 72 -1.45 -7.69 2.54
N GLY A 73 -1.41 -6.48 1.98
CA GLY A 73 -0.19 -5.72 1.79
C GLY A 73 0.50 -5.32 3.10
N ILE A 74 -0.25 -4.93 4.14
CA ILE A 74 0.28 -4.65 5.49
C ILE A 74 0.96 -5.89 6.07
N ASN A 75 0.30 -7.05 5.99
CA ASN A 75 0.88 -8.32 6.45
C ASN A 75 2.14 -8.68 5.66
N GLN A 76 2.12 -8.46 4.34
CA GLN A 76 3.27 -8.70 3.47
C GLN A 76 4.46 -7.79 3.83
N MET A 77 4.22 -6.50 4.09
CA MET A 77 5.27 -5.56 4.52
C MET A 77 5.86 -5.94 5.88
N THR A 78 5.01 -6.43 6.79
CA THR A 78 5.46 -6.93 8.10
C THR A 78 6.38 -8.14 7.94
N ALA A 79 5.99 -9.12 7.11
CA ALA A 79 6.83 -10.28 6.80
C ALA A 79 8.13 -9.89 6.08
N ILE A 80 8.10 -8.91 5.18
CA ILE A 80 9.31 -8.37 4.54
C ILE A 80 10.25 -7.80 5.59
N ARG A 81 9.74 -7.00 6.54
CA ARG A 81 10.55 -6.43 7.63
C ARG A 81 11.22 -7.51 8.48
N GLU A 82 10.48 -8.55 8.86
CA GLU A 82 11.01 -9.69 9.63
C GLU A 82 12.12 -10.45 8.88
N ASN A 83 11.93 -10.67 7.57
CA ASN A 83 12.95 -11.29 6.73
C ASN A 83 14.21 -10.42 6.66
N PHE A 84 14.08 -9.09 6.54
CA PHE A 84 15.22 -8.19 6.54
C PHE A 84 15.99 -8.20 7.87
N MET A 85 15.30 -8.27 9.00
CA MET A 85 15.94 -8.44 10.31
C MET A 85 16.80 -9.71 10.36
N SER A 86 16.33 -10.81 9.76
CA SER A 86 17.10 -12.05 9.67
C SER A 86 18.35 -11.91 8.78
N VAL A 87 18.26 -11.12 7.70
CA VAL A 87 19.41 -10.81 6.84
C VAL A 87 20.45 -9.97 7.58
N ILE A 88 20.01 -8.97 8.36
CA ILE A 88 20.90 -8.15 9.21
C ILE A 88 21.68 -9.04 10.17
N GLU A 89 20.99 -9.97 10.86
CA GLU A 89 21.64 -10.91 11.78
C GLU A 89 22.66 -11.80 11.06
N ALA A 90 22.31 -12.33 9.89
CA ALA A 90 23.22 -13.17 9.10
C ALA A 90 24.50 -12.43 8.70
N ILE A 91 24.38 -11.15 8.33
CA ILE A 91 25.53 -10.30 7.98
C ILE A 91 26.38 -9.99 9.20
N GLN A 92 25.80 -9.70 10.35
CA GLN A 92 26.55 -9.50 11.60
C GLN A 92 27.33 -10.76 11.98
N VAL A 93 26.72 -11.95 11.84
CA VAL A 93 27.41 -13.23 12.05
C VAL A 93 28.57 -13.38 11.06
N LEU A 94 28.37 -13.03 9.80
CA LEU A 94 29.42 -13.09 8.78
C LEU A 94 30.56 -12.12 9.09
N GLU A 95 30.26 -10.91 9.58
CA GLU A 95 31.24 -9.91 10.00
C GLU A 95 32.14 -10.45 11.12
N VAL A 96 31.53 -11.06 12.14
CA VAL A 96 32.24 -11.67 13.28
C VAL A 96 33.11 -12.85 12.81
N LYS A 97 32.58 -13.70 11.92
CA LYS A 97 33.34 -14.83 11.37
C LYS A 97 34.54 -14.37 10.54
N SER A 98 34.37 -13.36 9.68
CA SER A 98 35.46 -12.79 8.88
C SER A 98 36.57 -12.20 9.75
N LYS A 99 36.22 -11.47 10.82
CA LYS A 99 37.20 -11.00 11.83
C LYS A 99 37.93 -12.17 12.50
N GLY A 100 37.21 -13.24 12.83
CA GLY A 100 37.81 -14.47 13.36
C GLY A 100 38.83 -15.11 12.43
N ILE A 101 38.52 -15.17 11.12
CA ILE A 101 39.45 -15.69 10.12
C ILE A 101 40.68 -14.78 9.97
N MET A 102 40.51 -13.45 10.02
CA MET A 102 41.63 -12.52 9.98
C MET A 102 42.64 -12.78 11.10
N ASN A 103 42.16 -12.99 12.33
CA ASN A 103 43.02 -13.33 13.48
C ASN A 103 43.80 -14.64 13.25
N ILE A 104 43.18 -15.64 12.60
CA ILE A 104 43.84 -16.90 12.25
C ILE A 104 44.92 -16.66 11.19
N VAL A 105 44.64 -15.86 10.17
CA VAL A 105 45.60 -15.49 9.12
C VAL A 105 46.81 -14.75 9.70
N GLU A 106 46.60 -13.81 10.63
CA GLU A 106 47.68 -13.12 11.34
C GLU A 106 48.52 -14.10 12.16
N MET A 107 47.89 -15.05 12.83
CA MET A 107 48.59 -16.09 13.58
C MET A 107 49.44 -16.99 12.66
N ILE A 108 48.90 -17.43 11.52
CA ILE A 108 49.64 -18.22 10.52
C ILE A 108 50.83 -17.42 10.00
N THR A 109 50.64 -16.14 9.67
CA THR A 109 51.71 -15.24 9.22
C THR A 109 52.83 -15.15 10.26
N ARG A 110 52.48 -15.03 11.55
CA ARG A 110 53.46 -15.01 12.65
C ARG A 110 54.19 -16.36 12.78
N ILE A 111 53.48 -17.47 12.69
CA ILE A 111 54.08 -18.82 12.75
C ILE A 111 55.05 -19.01 11.57
N ALA A 112 54.64 -18.66 10.35
CA ALA A 112 55.48 -18.73 9.16
C ALA A 112 56.76 -17.90 9.33
N LYS A 113 56.67 -16.66 9.82
CA LYS A 113 57.85 -15.82 10.11
C LYS A 113 58.77 -16.45 11.16
N GLN A 114 58.22 -17.02 12.23
CA GLN A 114 59.01 -17.68 13.27
C GLN A 114 59.70 -18.95 12.76
N THR A 115 58.98 -19.78 11.99
CA THR A 115 59.53 -20.98 11.36
C THR A 115 60.64 -20.62 10.37
N ASN A 116 60.47 -19.55 9.60
CA ASN A 116 61.49 -19.03 8.69
C ASN A 116 62.78 -18.64 9.45
N LEU A 117 62.65 -17.93 10.58
CA LEU A 117 63.79 -17.57 11.44
C LEU A 117 64.48 -18.80 12.06
N LEU A 118 63.70 -19.78 12.52
CA LEU A 118 64.23 -21.04 13.05
C LEU A 118 64.99 -21.84 11.98
N ALA A 119 64.43 -21.93 10.77
CA ALA A 119 65.06 -22.59 9.63
C ALA A 119 66.36 -21.89 9.22
N LEU A 120 66.38 -20.56 9.24
CA LEU A 120 67.59 -19.79 8.99
C LEU A 120 68.69 -20.09 10.02
N ASN A 121 68.34 -20.09 11.31
CA ASN A 121 69.29 -20.42 12.38
C ASN A 121 69.82 -21.86 12.24
N ALA A 122 68.95 -22.81 11.90
CA ALA A 122 69.35 -24.20 11.64
C ALA A 122 70.29 -24.31 10.43
N ALA A 123 70.04 -23.57 9.35
CA ALA A 123 70.92 -23.55 8.19
C ALA A 123 72.31 -22.97 8.53
N ILE A 124 72.38 -21.94 9.37
CA ILE A 124 73.63 -21.35 9.85
C ILE A 124 74.42 -22.37 10.68
N GLU A 125 73.77 -23.04 11.63
CA GLU A 125 74.45 -24.01 12.50
C GLU A 125 74.87 -25.28 11.73
N ALA A 126 74.07 -25.72 10.77
CA ALA A 126 74.41 -26.81 9.87
C ALA A 126 75.63 -26.47 8.99
N ALA A 127 75.73 -25.23 8.48
CA ALA A 127 76.92 -24.77 7.78
C ALA A 127 78.16 -24.74 8.69
N ARG A 128 77.98 -24.40 9.97
CA ARG A 128 79.05 -24.38 10.98
C ARG A 128 79.59 -25.77 11.31
N ALA A 129 78.75 -26.80 11.26
CA ALA A 129 79.13 -28.20 11.45
C ALA A 129 79.90 -28.81 10.26
N GLY A 130 80.07 -28.08 9.15
CA GLY A 130 80.85 -28.51 7.99
C GLY A 130 80.23 -29.72 7.28
N GLU A 131 81.06 -30.72 6.94
CA GLU A 131 80.61 -31.94 6.23
C GLU A 131 79.50 -32.70 6.98
N GLN A 132 79.54 -32.71 8.32
CA GLN A 132 78.55 -33.42 9.15
C GLN A 132 77.17 -32.74 9.13
N GLY A 133 77.11 -31.46 8.77
CA GLY A 133 75.87 -30.68 8.71
C GLY A 133 75.21 -30.64 7.33
N ARG A 134 75.84 -31.18 6.28
CA ARG A 134 75.33 -31.07 4.89
C ARG A 134 73.87 -31.49 4.72
N GLY A 135 73.47 -32.62 5.29
CA GLY A 135 72.09 -33.10 5.22
C GLY A 135 71.11 -32.17 5.95
N PHE A 136 71.51 -31.63 7.10
CA PHE A 136 70.71 -30.66 7.87
C PHE A 136 70.55 -29.33 7.14
N THR A 137 71.56 -28.86 6.39
CA THR A 137 71.46 -27.65 5.59
C THR A 137 70.38 -27.76 4.51
N VAL A 138 70.28 -28.92 3.85
CA VAL A 138 69.24 -29.17 2.83
C VAL A 138 67.85 -29.12 3.46
N VAL A 139 67.66 -29.81 4.59
CA VAL A 139 66.38 -29.83 5.32
C VAL A 139 66.00 -28.43 5.79
N ALA A 140 66.95 -27.67 6.36
CA ALA A 140 66.72 -26.31 6.80
C ALA A 140 66.31 -25.38 5.65
N GLY A 141 66.92 -25.53 4.46
CA GLY A 141 66.52 -24.81 3.26
C GLY A 141 65.09 -25.11 2.82
N GLU A 142 64.67 -26.39 2.85
CA GLU A 142 63.31 -26.78 2.48
C GLU A 142 62.26 -26.26 3.48
N VAL A 143 62.55 -26.35 4.79
CA VAL A 143 61.68 -25.78 5.84
C VAL A 143 61.56 -24.27 5.67
N ARG A 144 62.65 -23.58 5.32
CA ARG A 144 62.64 -22.14 5.05
C ARG A 144 61.71 -21.80 3.88
N LYS A 145 61.82 -22.54 2.78
CA LYS A 145 60.99 -22.37 1.59
C LYS A 145 59.51 -22.60 1.89
N LEU A 146 59.17 -23.65 2.65
CA LEU A 146 57.80 -23.93 3.09
C LEU A 146 57.25 -22.81 3.97
N ALA A 147 58.08 -22.22 4.83
CA ALA A 147 57.70 -21.10 5.67
C ALA A 147 57.43 -19.82 4.85
N GLU A 148 58.27 -19.52 3.85
CA GLU A 148 58.03 -18.42 2.90
C GLU A 148 56.71 -18.64 2.13
N GLN A 149 56.50 -19.83 1.55
CA GLN A 149 55.26 -20.18 0.84
C GLN A 149 54.01 -20.09 1.74
N SER A 150 54.13 -20.50 3.01
CA SER A 150 53.03 -20.39 3.98
C SER A 150 52.69 -18.92 4.29
N SER A 151 53.71 -18.05 4.36
CA SER A 151 53.52 -16.61 4.57
C SER A 151 52.84 -15.95 3.37
N ASP A 152 53.23 -16.32 2.15
CA ASP A 152 52.63 -15.79 0.93
C ASP A 152 51.17 -16.23 0.79
N ALA A 153 50.88 -17.51 1.02
CA ALA A 153 49.51 -18.03 1.02
C ALA A 153 48.63 -17.35 2.10
N ALA A 154 49.17 -17.13 3.31
CA ALA A 154 48.46 -16.42 4.36
C ALA A 154 48.14 -14.98 3.95
N LYS A 155 49.06 -14.29 3.25
CA LYS A 155 48.84 -12.94 2.72
C LYS A 155 47.70 -12.92 1.69
N GLU A 156 47.70 -13.83 0.73
CA GLU A 156 46.63 -13.93 -0.28
C GLU A 156 45.27 -14.19 0.37
N ILE A 157 45.20 -15.10 1.36
CA ILE A 157 43.98 -15.31 2.14
C ILE A 157 43.56 -14.03 2.87
N GLY A 158 44.51 -13.31 3.47
CA GLY A 158 44.24 -12.03 4.14
C GLY A 158 43.59 -11.01 3.20
N GLU A 159 44.13 -10.84 1.99
CA GLU A 159 43.58 -9.95 0.95
C GLU A 159 42.13 -10.35 0.58
N LEU A 160 41.85 -11.64 0.43
CA LEU A 160 40.49 -12.15 0.18
C LEU A 160 39.54 -11.84 1.33
N ILE A 161 39.97 -12.04 2.58
CA ILE A 161 39.13 -11.74 3.76
C ILE A 161 38.89 -10.23 3.88
N TYR A 162 39.87 -9.37 3.57
CA TYR A 162 39.65 -7.93 3.51
C TYR A 162 38.59 -7.54 2.47
N SER A 163 38.64 -8.15 1.27
CA SER A 163 37.62 -7.94 0.24
C SER A 163 36.23 -8.35 0.73
N ILE A 164 36.12 -9.53 1.36
CA ILE A 164 34.86 -10.01 1.95
C ILE A 164 34.35 -9.06 3.03
N GLN A 165 35.23 -8.53 3.89
CA GLN A 165 34.84 -7.56 4.91
C GLN A 165 34.30 -6.26 4.30
N ALA A 166 34.89 -5.79 3.20
CA ALA A 166 34.42 -4.62 2.48
C ALA A 166 33.03 -4.86 1.86
N GLU A 167 32.81 -6.03 1.24
CA GLU A 167 31.50 -6.41 0.69
C GLU A 167 30.43 -6.54 1.79
N ILE A 168 30.77 -7.09 2.96
CA ILE A 168 29.90 -7.16 4.14
C ILE A 168 29.45 -5.75 4.56
N ASN A 169 30.39 -4.81 4.69
CA ASN A 169 30.08 -3.43 5.07
C ASN A 169 29.19 -2.75 4.05
N HIS A 170 29.51 -2.89 2.76
CA HIS A 170 28.69 -2.34 1.68
C HIS A 170 27.26 -2.92 1.67
N THR A 171 27.13 -4.23 1.89
CA THR A 171 25.82 -4.89 2.01
C THR A 171 25.04 -4.36 3.22
N GLY A 172 25.72 -4.08 4.34
CA GLY A 172 25.12 -3.44 5.51
C GLY A 172 24.55 -2.05 5.21
N GLU A 173 25.26 -1.23 4.42
CA GLU A 173 24.77 0.08 3.98
C GLU A 173 23.49 -0.04 3.13
N ILE A 174 23.48 -0.98 2.17
CA ILE A 174 22.32 -1.25 1.32
C ILE A 174 21.11 -1.64 2.18
N ILE A 175 21.30 -2.50 3.17
CA ILE A 175 20.20 -2.95 4.02
C ILE A 175 19.61 -1.83 4.86
N ASN A 176 20.44 -0.88 5.34
CA ASN A 176 19.91 0.28 6.05
C ASN A 176 18.99 1.13 5.15
N VAL A 177 19.35 1.30 3.88
CA VAL A 177 18.50 1.99 2.90
C VAL A 177 17.20 1.21 2.69
N VAL A 178 17.29 -0.10 2.48
CA VAL A 178 16.09 -0.92 2.25
C VAL A 178 15.18 -0.96 3.49
N ASN A 179 15.72 -0.97 4.70
CA ASN A 179 14.91 -0.91 5.92
C ASN A 179 14.08 0.38 5.97
N ASN A 180 14.69 1.53 5.62
CA ASN A 180 13.97 2.79 5.52
C ASN A 180 12.88 2.75 4.43
N ASP A 181 13.16 2.15 3.27
CA ASP A 181 12.16 2.01 2.20
C ASP A 181 10.98 1.11 2.60
N VAL A 182 11.24 0.05 3.38
CA VAL A 182 10.19 -0.81 3.94
C VAL A 182 9.32 -0.06 4.95
N GLU A 183 9.92 0.75 5.84
CA GLU A 183 9.17 1.61 6.78
C GLU A 183 8.29 2.63 6.05
N LEU A 184 8.83 3.28 5.01
CA LEU A 184 8.06 4.18 4.16
C LEU A 184 6.92 3.43 3.46
N GLY A 185 7.18 2.25 2.91
CA GLY A 185 6.17 1.40 2.28
C GLY A 185 5.05 1.00 3.24
N GLN A 186 5.39 0.67 4.50
CA GLN A 186 4.43 0.36 5.56
C GLN A 186 3.56 1.58 5.91
N SER A 187 4.15 2.77 5.97
CA SER A 187 3.40 4.01 6.20
C SER A 187 2.42 4.30 5.06
N GLN A 188 2.89 4.23 3.81
CA GLN A 188 2.06 4.49 2.63
C GLN A 188 0.87 3.52 2.51
N ILE A 189 1.09 2.24 2.79
CA ILE A 189 0.01 1.25 2.71
C ILE A 189 -1.02 1.42 3.83
N THR A 190 -0.59 1.91 5.00
CA THR A 190 -1.49 2.25 6.10
C THR A 190 -2.39 3.43 5.72
N ILE A 191 -1.81 4.50 5.16
CA ILE A 191 -2.55 5.67 4.66
C ILE A 191 -3.57 5.26 3.58
N ALA A 192 -3.18 4.35 2.67
CA ALA A 192 -4.09 3.83 1.66
C ALA A 192 -5.28 3.06 2.29
N GLY A 193 -5.05 2.32 3.38
CA GLY A 193 -6.11 1.64 4.13
C GLY A 193 -7.09 2.62 4.79
N GLU A 194 -6.57 3.67 5.41
CA GLU A 194 -7.40 4.75 5.98
C GLU A 194 -8.27 5.43 4.91
N ALA A 195 -7.74 5.61 3.69
CA ALA A 195 -8.49 6.15 2.57
C ALA A 195 -9.64 5.23 2.14
N PHE A 196 -9.42 3.92 2.05
CA PHE A 196 -10.50 2.97 1.72
C PHE A 196 -11.57 2.89 2.80
N ASN A 197 -11.19 2.94 4.09
CA ASN A 197 -12.17 3.05 5.19
C ASN A 197 -13.01 4.33 5.06
N SER A 198 -12.36 5.47 4.77
CA SER A 198 -13.08 6.73 4.56
C SER A 198 -14.03 6.67 3.36
N ILE A 199 -13.64 5.99 2.27
CA ILE A 199 -14.52 5.76 1.12
C ILE A 199 -15.74 4.92 1.52
N PHE A 200 -15.52 3.86 2.30
CA PHE A 200 -16.59 2.99 2.78
C PHE A 200 -17.61 3.77 3.63
N ASP A 201 -17.14 4.55 4.61
CA ASP A 201 -18.00 5.38 5.47
C ASP A 201 -18.81 6.39 4.64
N ASN A 202 -18.18 7.05 3.68
CA ASN A 202 -18.87 8.00 2.79
C ASN A 202 -19.95 7.31 1.93
N ILE A 203 -19.72 6.08 1.47
CA ILE A 203 -20.72 5.33 0.70
C ILE A 203 -21.92 4.96 1.57
N GLU A 204 -21.68 4.55 2.82
CA GLU A 204 -22.75 4.25 3.79
C GLU A 204 -23.60 5.50 4.07
N ASP A 205 -22.97 6.65 4.28
CA ASP A 205 -23.66 7.93 4.51
C ASP A 205 -24.54 8.33 3.32
N VAL A 206 -24.03 8.23 2.09
CA VAL A 206 -24.81 8.60 0.91
C VAL A 206 -25.93 7.58 0.64
N SER A 207 -25.69 6.29 0.88
CA SER A 207 -26.74 5.26 0.81
C SER A 207 -27.91 5.58 1.75
N ASN A 208 -27.62 5.99 2.99
CA ASN A 208 -28.64 6.42 3.96
C ASN A 208 -29.41 7.67 3.48
N GLN A 209 -28.73 8.64 2.84
CA GLN A 209 -29.40 9.81 2.26
C GLN A 209 -30.34 9.43 1.11
N VAL A 210 -29.95 8.49 0.25
CA VAL A 210 -30.78 7.98 -0.85
C VAL A 210 -32.00 7.24 -0.32
N MET A 211 -31.87 6.43 0.73
CA MET A 211 -33.03 5.79 1.38
C MET A 211 -34.02 6.83 1.93
N ASN A 212 -33.54 7.90 2.56
CA ASN A 212 -34.38 8.99 3.04
C ASN A 212 -35.06 9.76 1.90
N LEU A 213 -34.37 9.94 0.77
CA LEU A 213 -34.92 10.59 -0.42
C LEU A 213 -36.01 9.73 -1.06
N SER A 214 -35.79 8.42 -1.20
CA SER A 214 -36.80 7.46 -1.69
C SER A 214 -38.06 7.50 -0.84
N ALA A 215 -37.92 7.45 0.50
CA ALA A 215 -39.05 7.57 1.43
C ALA A 215 -39.78 8.92 1.32
N SER A 216 -39.08 10.00 0.94
CA SER A 216 -39.68 11.31 0.69
C SER A 216 -40.45 11.32 -0.63
N MET A 217 -39.93 10.67 -1.68
CA MET A 217 -40.62 10.55 -2.97
C MET A 217 -41.89 9.71 -2.88
N GLU A 218 -41.91 8.64 -2.08
CA GLU A 218 -43.15 7.88 -1.82
C GLU A 218 -44.26 8.76 -1.22
N LYS A 219 -43.91 9.69 -0.31
CA LYS A 219 -44.86 10.64 0.26
C LYS A 219 -45.41 11.59 -0.80
N VAL A 220 -44.55 12.15 -1.66
CA VAL A 220 -44.97 13.03 -2.76
C VAL A 220 -45.89 12.27 -3.72
N PHE A 221 -45.54 11.05 -4.08
CA PHE A 221 -46.36 10.18 -4.93
C PHE A 221 -47.75 9.94 -4.33
N SER A 222 -47.83 9.68 -3.01
CA SER A 222 -49.10 9.52 -2.29
C SER A 222 -49.96 10.79 -2.32
N VAL A 223 -49.36 11.97 -2.13
CA VAL A 223 -50.07 13.26 -2.17
C VAL A 223 -50.71 13.48 -3.54
N ILE A 224 -49.97 13.28 -4.63
CA ILE A 224 -50.49 13.50 -5.99
C ILE A 224 -51.59 12.48 -6.33
N LYS A 225 -51.44 11.24 -5.87
CA LYS A 225 -52.49 10.21 -6.02
C LYS A 225 -53.80 10.60 -5.37
N ASN A 226 -53.75 11.25 -4.20
CA ASN A 226 -54.96 11.74 -3.54
C ASN A 226 -55.60 12.90 -4.30
N VAL A 227 -54.82 13.81 -4.91
CA VAL A 227 -55.37 14.92 -5.71
C VAL A 227 -56.10 14.40 -6.95
N ARG A 228 -55.55 13.39 -7.64
CA ARG A 228 -56.21 12.74 -8.78
C ARG A 228 -57.53 12.04 -8.44
N VAL A 229 -57.73 11.62 -7.18
CA VAL A 229 -58.96 10.95 -6.73
C VAL A 229 -60.06 11.95 -6.32
N ILE A 230 -59.68 13.20 -6.02
CA ILE A 230 -60.60 14.23 -5.50
C ILE A 230 -61.18 15.12 -6.62
N ILE A 231 -60.49 15.23 -7.76
CA ILE A 231 -60.95 15.95 -8.97
C ILE A 231 -61.70 14.98 -9.88
#